data_AF-A0A7J8QKF1-F1
#
_entry.id   AF-A0A7J8QKF1-F1
#
_cell.length_a   1.000
_cell.length_b   1.000
_cell.length_c   1.000
_cell.angle_alpha   90.00
_cell.angle_beta   90.00
_cell.angle_gamma   90.00
#
_symmetry.space_group_name_H-M   'P 1'
#
loop_
_entity.id
_entity.type
_entity.pdbx_description
1 polymer ?
#
loop_
_entity_poly.entity_id
_entity_poly.type
_entity_poly.pdbx_seq_one_letter_code
_entity_poly.pdbx_strand_id
1 'polypeptide(L)'
;MLDALMEVKDEKGETLEDEEIIDIMLMYLNAGHESSAHTTMWATIFLQQHPHFLQKAKAEQERIVKERSTTKKGLTLMEIREMKYLSKVIDETLRLVTFSLTVFREALIDVSIN
;
A
#
# COMPACT_ATOMS: atom_id res chain seq x y z
N MET A 1 -9.48 6.00 11.10
CA MET A 1 -8.68 7.13 10.59
C MET A 1 -9.37 8.43 10.94
N LEU A 2 -10.60 8.66 10.48
CA LEU A 2 -11.41 9.83 10.88
C LEU A 2 -11.51 9.96 12.42
N ASP A 3 -11.88 8.88 13.12
CA ASP A 3 -11.94 8.90 14.60
C ASP A 3 -10.62 9.33 15.24
N ALA A 4 -9.49 8.87 14.70
CA ALA A 4 -8.17 9.27 15.19
C ALA A 4 -7.86 10.76 14.91
N LEU A 5 -8.30 11.30 13.78
CA LEU A 5 -8.12 12.72 13.44
C LEU A 5 -9.02 13.64 14.29
N MET A 6 -10.23 13.18 14.66
CA MET A 6 -11.12 13.95 15.53
C MET A 6 -10.63 13.98 16.99
N GLU A 7 -9.89 12.96 17.42
CA GLU A 7 -9.42 12.83 18.80
C GLU A 7 -7.96 13.27 19.01
N VAL A 8 -7.19 13.44 17.93
CA VAL A 8 -5.76 13.80 18.03
C VAL A 8 -5.58 15.17 18.65
N LYS A 9 -4.58 15.28 19.52
CA LYS A 9 -4.16 16.53 20.14
C LYS A 9 -2.67 16.73 19.96
N ASP A 10 -2.26 17.97 19.74
CA ASP A 10 -0.85 18.34 19.68
C ASP A 10 -0.21 18.39 21.09
N GLU A 11 1.06 18.79 21.18
CA GLU A 11 1.80 18.90 22.44
C GLU A 11 1.21 19.94 23.42
N LYS A 12 0.38 20.87 22.91
CA LYS A 12 -0.31 21.89 23.69
C LYS A 12 -1.75 21.48 24.06
N GLY A 13 -2.23 20.34 23.55
CA GLY A 13 -3.59 19.86 23.75
C GLY A 13 -4.61 20.39 22.74
N GLU A 14 -4.17 21.06 21.68
CA GLU A 14 -5.01 21.61 20.61
C GLU A 14 -5.44 20.49 19.65
N THR A 15 -6.70 20.48 19.24
CA THR A 15 -7.26 19.54 18.27
C THR A 15 -7.22 20.13 16.87
N LEU A 16 -7.34 19.27 15.85
CA LEU A 16 -7.53 19.73 14.47
C LEU A 16 -8.90 20.40 14.30
N GLU A 17 -8.96 21.46 13.50
CA GLU A 17 -10.19 22.04 13.01
C GLU A 17 -10.81 21.17 11.91
N ASP A 18 -12.13 21.27 11.69
CA ASP A 18 -12.84 20.45 10.71
C ASP A 18 -12.26 20.58 9.28
N GLU A 19 -11.83 21.79 8.89
CA GLU A 19 -11.20 22.04 7.58
C GLU A 19 -9.87 21.28 7.45
N GLU A 20 -9.05 21.25 8.50
CA GLU A 20 -7.76 20.53 8.51
C GLU A 20 -7.98 19.02 8.41
N ILE A 21 -9.01 18.49 9.10
CA ILE A 21 -9.39 17.08 9.00
C ILE A 21 -9.80 16.73 7.57
N ILE A 22 -10.61 17.58 6.92
CA ILE A 22 -11.03 17.37 5.52
C ILE A 22 -9.82 17.36 4.59
N ASP A 23 -8.90 18.33 4.73
CA ASP A 23 -7.69 18.41 3.90
C ASP A 23 -6.81 17.16 4.06
N ILE A 24 -6.61 16.69 5.29
CA ILE A 24 -5.86 15.46 5.56
C ILE A 24 -6.55 14.23 4.94
N MET A 25 -7.88 14.15 5.04
CA MET A 25 -8.66 13.04 4.46
C MET A 25 -8.52 13.01 2.93
N LEU A 26 -8.60 14.16 2.26
CA LEU A 26 -8.41 14.27 0.81
C LEU A 26 -6.98 13.93 0.40
N MET A 27 -5.98 14.41 1.16
CA MET A 27 -4.57 14.07 0.94
C MET A 27 -4.34 12.55 1.01
N TYR A 28 -4.84 11.87 2.06
CA TYR A 28 -4.68 10.43 2.21
C TYR A 28 -5.41 9.64 1.13
N LEU A 29 -6.60 10.08 0.73
CA LEU A 29 -7.34 9.47 -0.37
C LEU A 29 -6.51 9.50 -1.67
N ASN A 30 -5.99 10.67 -2.03
CA ASN A 30 -5.16 10.83 -3.22
C ASN A 30 -3.86 10.00 -3.13
N ALA A 31 -3.16 10.07 -2.00
CA ALA A 31 -1.91 9.34 -1.78
C ALA A 31 -2.10 7.82 -1.90
N GLY A 32 -3.18 7.28 -1.31
CA GLY A 32 -3.50 5.86 -1.37
C GLY A 32 -4.02 5.41 -2.73
N HIS A 33 -4.80 6.24 -3.41
CA HIS A 33 -5.42 5.92 -4.69
C HIS A 33 -4.38 5.83 -5.81
N GLU A 34 -3.66 6.92 -6.08
CA GLU A 34 -2.77 7.00 -7.24
C GLU A 34 -1.64 5.97 -7.17
N SER A 35 -0.98 5.86 -6.00
CA SER A 35 0.13 4.93 -5.80
C SER A 35 -0.29 3.46 -5.91
N SER A 36 -1.42 3.09 -5.31
CA SER A 36 -1.92 1.70 -5.32
C SER A 36 -2.48 1.31 -6.69
N ALA A 37 -3.22 2.21 -7.35
CA ALA A 37 -3.76 1.97 -8.69
C ALA A 37 -2.62 1.76 -9.70
N HIS A 38 -1.60 2.62 -9.66
CA HIS A 38 -0.41 2.49 -10.51
C HIS A 38 0.30 1.15 -10.31
N THR A 39 0.58 0.79 -9.06
CA THR A 39 1.26 -0.47 -8.73
C THR A 39 0.43 -1.69 -9.16
N THR A 40 -0.89 -1.66 -8.92
CA THR A 40 -1.79 -2.77 -9.25
C THR A 40 -1.89 -2.98 -10.77
N MET A 41 -1.98 -1.89 -11.53
CA MET A 41 -1.97 -1.93 -13.00
C MET A 41 -0.70 -2.61 -13.52
N TRP A 42 0.48 -2.17 -13.06
CA TRP A 42 1.75 -2.75 -13.52
C TRP A 42 1.96 -4.19 -13.07
N ALA A 43 1.60 -4.53 -11.83
CA ALA A 43 1.63 -5.92 -11.35
C ALA A 43 0.77 -6.82 -12.24
N THR A 44 -0.41 -6.33 -12.67
CA THR A 44 -1.31 -7.06 -13.56
C THR A 44 -0.68 -7.28 -14.94
N ILE A 45 -0.06 -6.24 -15.52
CA ILE A 45 0.64 -6.33 -16.80
C ILE A 45 1.81 -7.34 -16.72
N PHE A 46 2.65 -7.27 -15.70
CA PHE A 46 3.77 -8.19 -15.53
C PHE A 46 3.30 -9.64 -15.33
N LEU A 47 2.27 -9.87 -14.52
CA LEU A 47 1.70 -11.21 -14.34
C LEU A 47 1.11 -11.77 -15.64
N GLN A 48 0.48 -10.93 -16.47
CA GLN A 48 -0.03 -11.33 -17.77
C GLN A 48 1.09 -11.68 -18.75
N GLN A 49 2.18 -10.91 -18.76
CA GLN A 49 3.36 -11.17 -19.61
C GLN A 49 4.17 -12.38 -19.13
N HIS A 50 4.10 -12.72 -17.84
CA HIS A 50 4.82 -13.83 -17.24
C HIS A 50 3.86 -14.86 -16.59
N PRO A 51 3.13 -15.65 -17.41
CA PRO A 51 2.06 -16.53 -16.93
C PRO A 51 2.52 -17.60 -15.93
N HIS A 52 3.80 -17.99 -15.93
CA HIS A 52 4.36 -18.90 -14.93
C HIS A 52 4.38 -18.29 -13.52
N PHE A 53 4.63 -16.98 -13.39
CA PHE A 53 4.55 -16.29 -12.11
C PHE A 53 3.10 -16.12 -11.66
N LEU A 54 2.17 -15.85 -12.59
CA LEU A 54 0.74 -15.83 -12.30
C LEU A 54 0.24 -17.18 -11.79
N GLN A 55 0.62 -18.28 -12.45
CA GLN A 55 0.24 -19.63 -12.01
C GLN A 55 0.76 -19.92 -10.60
N LYS A 56 2.00 -19.52 -10.29
CA LYS A 56 2.59 -19.71 -8.96
C LYS A 56 1.88 -18.87 -7.89
N ALA A 57 1.58 -17.61 -8.17
CA ALA A 57 0.80 -16.74 -7.27
C ALA A 57 -0.62 -17.28 -7.06
N LYS A 58 -1.26 -17.78 -8.12
CA LYS A 58 -2.59 -18.38 -8.05
C LYS A 58 -2.61 -19.67 -7.23
N ALA A 59 -1.62 -20.55 -7.41
CA ALA A 59 -1.50 -21.79 -6.64
C ALA A 59 -1.38 -21.53 -5.13
N GLU A 60 -0.68 -20.45 -4.75
CA GLU A 60 -0.64 -20.00 -3.35
C GLU A 60 -2.04 -19.65 -2.82
N GLN A 61 -2.84 -18.89 -3.60
CA GLN A 61 -4.21 -18.54 -3.21
C GLN A 61 -5.13 -19.75 -3.11
N GLU A 62 -5.04 -20.68 -4.08
CA GLU A 62 -5.82 -21.91 -4.07
C GLU A 62 -5.49 -22.80 -2.87
N ARG A 63 -4.22 -22.87 -2.46
CA ARG A 63 -3.80 -23.58 -1.25
C ARG A 63 -4.43 -22.97 0.00
N ILE A 64 -4.35 -21.64 0.16
CA ILE A 64 -4.93 -20.91 1.30
C ILE A 64 -6.44 -21.16 1.39
N VAL A 65 -7.15 -21.10 0.26
CA VAL A 65 -8.60 -21.37 0.22
C VAL A 65 -8.94 -22.83 0.56
N LYS A 66 -8.13 -23.80 0.12
CA LYS A 66 -8.34 -25.23 0.46
C LYS A 66 -8.13 -25.53 1.94
N GLU A 67 -7.19 -24.84 2.59
CA GLU A 67 -6.91 -25.01 4.01
C GLU A 67 -7.93 -24.27 4.91
N ARG A 68 -8.74 -23.37 4.33
CA ARG A 68 -9.79 -22.65 5.05
C ARG A 68 -10.88 -23.61 5.53
N SER A 69 -11.20 -23.54 6.83
CA SER A 69 -12.38 -24.20 7.40
C SER A 69 -13.65 -23.78 6.66
N THR A 70 -14.51 -24.75 6.33
CA THR A 70 -15.78 -24.54 5.60
C THR A 70 -16.77 -23.62 6.34
N THR A 71 -16.58 -23.41 7.64
CA THR A 71 -17.37 -22.49 8.47
C THR A 71 -16.94 -21.03 8.34
N LYS A 72 -15.73 -20.74 7.83
CA LYS A 72 -15.21 -19.38 7.64
C LYS A 72 -15.55 -18.88 6.24
N LYS A 73 -16.16 -17.70 6.15
CA LYS A 73 -16.47 -16.99 4.89
C LYS A 73 -15.60 -15.75 4.77
N GLY A 74 -15.23 -15.40 3.54
CA GLY A 74 -14.43 -14.21 3.24
C GLY A 74 -12.93 -14.40 3.44
N LEU A 75 -12.16 -13.48 2.88
CA LEU A 75 -10.70 -13.41 3.05
C LEU A 75 -10.35 -12.73 4.37
N THR A 76 -9.45 -13.33 5.15
CA THR A 76 -9.01 -12.78 6.44
C THR A 76 -7.63 -12.13 6.33
N LEU A 77 -7.32 -11.22 7.27
CA LEU A 77 -5.98 -10.62 7.36
C LEU A 77 -4.87 -11.66 7.61
N MET A 78 -5.18 -12.76 8.32
CA MET A 78 -4.23 -13.85 8.52
C MET A 78 -3.90 -14.54 7.19
N GLU A 79 -4.92 -14.82 6.38
CA GLU A 79 -4.74 -15.44 5.06
C GLU A 79 -3.99 -14.51 4.08
N ILE A 80 -4.26 -13.20 4.12
CA ILE A 80 -3.48 -12.22 3.33
C ILE A 80 -1.98 -12.29 3.70
N ARG A 81 -1.65 -12.43 4.98
CA ARG A 81 -0.25 -12.57 5.43
C ARG A 81 0.41 -13.87 4.98
N GLU A 82 -0.36 -14.88 4.60
CA GLU A 82 0.17 -16.12 4.02
C GLU A 82 0.53 -16.00 2.54
N MET A 83 0.11 -14.93 1.85
CA MET A 83 0.36 -14.68 0.43
C MET A 83 1.80 -14.22 0.14
N LYS A 84 2.79 -15.00 0.61
CA LYS A 84 4.21 -14.65 0.59
C LYS A 84 4.76 -14.47 -0.82
N TYR A 85 4.31 -15.29 -1.77
CA TYR A 85 4.75 -15.19 -3.16
C TYR A 85 4.11 -14.00 -3.85
N LEU A 86 2.82 -13.75 -3.64
CA LEU A 86 2.17 -12.55 -4.16
C LEU A 86 2.81 -11.27 -3.61
N SER A 87 3.20 -11.24 -2.33
CA SER A 87 3.97 -10.12 -1.75
C SER A 87 5.26 -9.85 -2.54
N LYS A 88 6.01 -10.91 -2.91
CA LYS A 88 7.22 -10.76 -3.73
C LYS A 88 6.94 -10.22 -5.14
N VAL A 89 5.79 -10.55 -5.72
CA VAL A 89 5.36 -9.98 -7.01
C VAL A 89 5.13 -8.48 -6.86
N ILE A 90 4.48 -8.05 -5.78
CA ILE A 90 4.26 -6.63 -5.49
C ILE A 90 5.61 -5.92 -5.26
N ASP A 91 6.49 -6.50 -4.45
CA ASP A 91 7.83 -5.94 -4.19
C ASP A 91 8.64 -5.78 -5.48
N GLU A 92 8.62 -6.79 -6.35
CA GLU A 92 9.33 -6.74 -7.64
C GLU A 92 8.70 -5.73 -8.61
N THR A 93 7.37 -5.58 -8.56
CA THR A 93 6.68 -4.54 -9.33
C THR A 93 7.13 -3.15 -8.87
N LEU A 94 7.18 -2.90 -7.56
CA LEU A 94 7.65 -1.64 -6.97
C LEU A 94 9.14 -1.38 -7.27
N ARG A 95 9.96 -2.44 -7.36
CA ARG A 95 11.38 -2.33 -7.74
C ARG A 95 11.55 -1.86 -9.19
N LEU A 96 10.70 -2.34 -10.11
CA LEU A 96 10.76 -2.01 -11.53
C LEU A 96 10.03 -0.72 -11.89
N VAL A 97 8.93 -0.46 -11.21
CA VAL A 97 8.02 0.65 -11.46
C VAL A 97 7.89 1.45 -10.18
N THR A 98 8.79 2.43 -10.02
CA THR A 98 8.62 3.42 -8.96
C THR A 98 7.60 4.47 -9.38
N PHE A 99 6.60 4.72 -8.54
CA PHE A 99 5.63 5.81 -8.78
C PHE A 99 6.27 7.19 -8.55
N SER A 100 7.32 7.27 -7.72
CA SER A 100 8.05 8.49 -7.42
C SER A 100 9.53 8.29 -7.69
N LEU A 101 10.02 8.84 -8.80
CA LEU A 101 11.41 8.68 -9.24
C LEU A 101 12.39 9.37 -8.29
N THR A 102 12.01 10.53 -7.76
CA THR A 102 12.88 11.36 -6.94
C THR A 102 12.06 12.07 -5.86
N VAL A 103 12.65 12.18 -4.67
CA VAL A 103 12.14 13.00 -3.59
C VAL A 103 13.07 14.18 -3.41
N PHE A 104 12.55 15.39 -3.61
CA PHE A 104 13.35 16.62 -3.55
C PHE A 104 13.33 17.25 -2.16
N ARG A 105 14.39 18.02 -1.86
CA ARG A 105 14.52 18.88 -0.68
C ARG A 105 15.20 20.18 -1.10
N GLU A 106 14.84 21.27 -0.45
CA GLU A 106 15.52 22.55 -0.58
C GLU A 106 16.51 22.71 0.59
N ALA A 107 17.75 23.06 0.28
CA ALA A 107 18.76 23.32 1.30
C ALA A 107 18.56 24.73 1.86
N LEU A 108 18.17 24.83 3.14
CA LEU A 108 17.97 26.13 3.81
C LEU A 108 19.29 26.82 4.19
N ILE A 109 20.39 26.06 4.20
CA ILE A 109 21.76 26.50 4.46
C ILE A 109 22.71 25.68 3.60
N ASP A 110 23.94 26.15 3.43
CA ASP A 110 24.98 25.40 2.70
C ASP A 110 25.23 24.03 3.35
N VAL A 111 25.19 22.97 2.54
CA VAL A 111 25.44 21.59 2.96
C VAL A 111 26.67 21.05 2.22
N SER A 112 27.68 20.63 2.98
CA SER A 112 28.81 19.89 2.42
C SER A 112 28.46 18.41 2.30
N ILE A 113 28.53 17.86 1.09
CA ILE A 113 28.39 16.44 0.82
C ILE A 113 29.81 15.89 0.60
N ASN A 114 30.23 14.96 1.47
CA ASN A 114 31.53 14.29 1.39
C ASN A 114 31.59 13.27 0.25
#